data_AF-A0A7D7VRK8-F1
#
_entry.id   AF-A0A7D7VRK8-F1
#
_cell.length_a   1.000
_cell.length_b   1.000
_cell.length_c   1.000
_cell.angle_alpha   90.00
_cell.angle_beta   90.00
_cell.angle_gamma   90.00
#
_symmetry.space_group_name_H-M   'P 1'
#
loop_
_entity.id
_entity.type
_entity.pdbx_description
1 polymer ?
#
loop_
_entity_poly.entity_id
_entity_poly.type
_entity_poly.pdbx_seq_one_letter_code
_entity_poly.pdbx_strand_id
1 'polypeptide(L)'
;MVEEKGKIIFGKVEFGSNCKIGNFNCIGVPKEQNLGIKDKNIKKVIIKDNVIICNHVIIYEGTYIGKNCLIDDKVRIGYNSYISARTRITHGGYICDRVKIGNNCVIAGFICDAVEIGNNTTVMGTLLHEYTNPLVDWWGVDEESPKIGSNTIIGYDAKIIGGITIGDNVYVASGTIVTKNVPSKSVVIGNNKVYSFKQWKGKKLQSWINKMKIIKK
;
A
#
# COMPACT_ATOMS: atom_id res chain seq x y z
N MET A 1 -25.01 -12.02 -0.22
CA MET A 1 -23.92 -12.96 -0.53
C MET A 1 -24.30 -13.73 -1.78
N VAL A 2 -23.41 -13.79 -2.77
CA VAL A 2 -23.56 -14.60 -3.99
C VAL A 2 -22.28 -15.40 -4.15
N GLU A 3 -22.42 -16.70 -4.42
CA GLU A 3 -21.30 -17.58 -4.75
C GLU A 3 -21.27 -17.82 -6.26
N GLU A 4 -20.17 -17.43 -6.92
CA GLU A 4 -19.99 -17.59 -8.36
C GLU A 4 -18.61 -18.15 -8.67
N LYS A 5 -18.55 -19.38 -9.20
CA LYS A 5 -17.34 -20.01 -9.75
C LYS A 5 -16.13 -19.88 -8.80
N GLY A 6 -16.34 -20.26 -7.53
CA GLY A 6 -15.31 -20.22 -6.49
C GLY A 6 -15.00 -18.82 -5.92
N LYS A 7 -15.89 -17.83 -6.10
CA LYS A 7 -15.75 -16.49 -5.50
C LYS A 7 -16.95 -16.22 -4.60
N ILE A 8 -16.70 -15.65 -3.44
CA ILE A 8 -17.75 -15.20 -2.51
C ILE A 8 -17.85 -13.68 -2.58
N ILE A 9 -18.97 -13.18 -3.10
CA ILE A 9 -19.28 -11.76 -3.16
C ILE A 9 -20.25 -11.44 -2.02
N PHE A 10 -19.80 -10.64 -1.06
CA PHE A 10 -20.58 -10.31 0.14
C PHE A 10 -21.48 -9.09 -0.09
N GLY A 11 -20.87 -7.92 -0.29
CA GLY A 11 -21.52 -6.63 -0.54
C GLY A 11 -21.72 -6.29 -2.02
N LYS A 12 -22.11 -5.04 -2.30
CA LYS A 12 -22.25 -4.52 -3.67
C LYS A 12 -20.87 -4.31 -4.29
N VAL A 13 -20.61 -4.95 -5.43
CA VAL A 13 -19.36 -4.80 -6.21
C VAL A 13 -19.71 -4.33 -7.62
N GLU A 14 -19.04 -3.28 -8.11
CA GLU A 14 -19.05 -2.90 -9.53
C GLU A 14 -17.73 -3.29 -10.16
N PHE A 15 -17.81 -4.07 -11.24
CA PHE A 15 -16.68 -4.37 -12.12
C PHE A 15 -16.78 -3.55 -13.41
N GLY A 16 -15.64 -3.01 -13.83
CA GLY A 16 -15.44 -2.48 -15.18
C GLY A 16 -15.21 -3.59 -16.20
N SER A 17 -15.00 -3.19 -17.44
CA SER A 17 -14.83 -4.11 -18.58
C SER A 17 -13.52 -4.91 -18.49
N ASN A 18 -13.52 -6.11 -19.07
CA ASN A 18 -12.34 -6.97 -19.23
C ASN A 18 -11.59 -7.37 -17.93
N CYS A 19 -12.24 -7.30 -16.77
CA CYS A 19 -11.64 -7.76 -15.53
C CYS A 19 -11.41 -9.28 -15.56
N LYS A 20 -10.26 -9.74 -15.07
CA LYS A 20 -9.92 -11.17 -14.92
C LYS A 20 -9.81 -11.47 -13.44
N ILE A 21 -10.55 -12.45 -12.94
CA ILE A 21 -10.64 -12.75 -11.51
C ILE A 21 -10.45 -14.25 -11.33
N GLY A 22 -9.40 -14.64 -10.61
CA GLY A 22 -9.07 -16.02 -10.24
C GLY A 22 -10.00 -16.62 -9.20
N ASN A 23 -9.58 -17.73 -8.60
CA ASN A 23 -10.41 -18.56 -7.73
C ASN A 23 -10.22 -18.22 -6.24
N PHE A 24 -11.20 -18.63 -5.42
CA PHE A 24 -11.17 -18.56 -3.96
C PHE A 24 -11.04 -17.14 -3.39
N ASN A 25 -11.65 -16.17 -4.08
CA ASN A 25 -11.61 -14.75 -3.72
C ASN A 25 -12.85 -14.35 -2.89
N CYS A 26 -12.65 -13.47 -1.91
CA CYS A 26 -13.71 -12.87 -1.10
C CYS A 26 -13.76 -11.36 -1.35
N ILE A 27 -14.83 -10.85 -1.95
CA ILE A 27 -14.91 -9.44 -2.40
C ILE A 27 -16.14 -8.74 -1.80
N GLY A 28 -15.94 -7.50 -1.33
CA GLY A 28 -16.96 -6.72 -0.63
C GLY A 28 -17.18 -7.20 0.80
N VAL A 29 -16.16 -7.80 1.43
CA VAL A 29 -16.22 -8.32 2.81
C VAL A 29 -16.57 -7.17 3.78
N PRO A 30 -17.60 -7.31 4.63
CA PRO A 30 -17.91 -6.28 5.62
C PRO A 30 -16.76 -6.11 6.61
N LYS A 31 -16.57 -4.90 7.15
CA LYS A 31 -15.70 -4.69 8.30
C LYS A 31 -16.21 -5.52 9.49
N GLU A 32 -15.34 -5.89 10.42
CA GLU A 32 -15.63 -6.81 11.53
C GLU A 32 -16.87 -6.41 12.35
N GLN A 33 -17.08 -5.10 12.55
CA GLN A 33 -18.23 -4.49 13.22
C GLN A 33 -19.58 -4.72 12.49
N ASN A 34 -19.54 -5.04 11.20
CA ASN A 34 -20.70 -5.27 10.33
C ASN A 34 -21.02 -6.76 10.13
N LEU A 35 -20.25 -7.69 10.72
CA LEU A 35 -20.47 -9.12 10.58
C LEU A 35 -21.79 -9.55 11.26
N GLY A 36 -22.57 -10.38 10.58
CA GLY A 36 -23.88 -10.87 11.07
C GLY A 36 -25.05 -9.87 10.96
N ILE A 37 -24.79 -8.60 10.63
CA ILE A 37 -25.85 -7.59 10.41
C ILE A 37 -26.51 -7.82 9.04
N LYS A 38 -27.84 -7.95 9.00
CA LYS A 38 -28.56 -8.46 7.82
C LYS A 38 -28.69 -7.47 6.64
N ASP A 39 -28.62 -6.15 6.87
CA ASP A 39 -28.75 -5.05 5.88
C ASP A 39 -28.36 -3.73 6.61
N LYS A 40 -27.93 -2.58 6.04
CA LYS A 40 -27.90 -2.05 4.65
C LYS A 40 -26.57 -1.40 4.20
N ASN A 41 -25.79 -0.80 5.11
CA ASN A 41 -24.76 0.21 4.76
C ASN A 41 -23.38 -0.36 4.34
N ILE A 42 -23.34 -1.59 3.81
CA ILE A 42 -22.09 -2.15 3.27
C ILE A 42 -21.64 -1.29 2.08
N LYS A 43 -20.46 -0.67 2.21
CA LYS A 43 -19.95 0.26 1.22
C LYS A 43 -19.56 -0.47 -0.07
N LYS A 44 -19.98 0.10 -1.20
CA LYS A 44 -19.76 -0.46 -2.52
C LYS A 44 -18.25 -0.59 -2.82
N VAL A 45 -17.82 -1.75 -3.29
CA VAL A 45 -16.49 -1.94 -3.88
C VAL A 45 -16.55 -1.57 -5.35
N ILE A 46 -15.55 -0.81 -5.84
CA ILE A 46 -15.47 -0.36 -7.23
C ILE A 46 -14.15 -0.85 -7.82
N ILE A 47 -14.22 -1.68 -8.86
CA ILE A 47 -13.07 -2.25 -9.56
C ILE A 47 -13.18 -1.82 -11.02
N LYS A 48 -12.24 -1.00 -11.51
CA LYS A 48 -12.29 -0.44 -12.87
C LYS A 48 -11.71 -1.39 -13.92
N ASP A 49 -11.67 -0.94 -15.17
CA ASP A 49 -11.43 -1.78 -16.34
C ASP A 49 -10.03 -2.44 -16.36
N ASN A 50 -9.96 -3.61 -16.98
CA ASN A 50 -8.76 -4.45 -17.16
C ASN A 50 -8.02 -4.77 -15.84
N VAL A 51 -8.71 -4.75 -14.69
CA VAL A 51 -8.11 -5.20 -13.42
C VAL A 51 -7.99 -6.72 -13.43
N ILE A 52 -6.82 -7.21 -13.00
CA ILE A 52 -6.56 -8.63 -12.78
C ILE A 52 -6.50 -8.85 -11.27
N ILE A 53 -7.29 -9.78 -10.77
CA ILE A 53 -7.26 -10.31 -9.40
C ILE A 53 -6.89 -11.78 -9.52
N CYS A 54 -5.82 -12.22 -8.86
CA CYS A 54 -5.37 -13.60 -8.84
C CYS A 54 -6.23 -14.44 -7.89
N ASN A 55 -5.65 -15.35 -7.10
CA ASN A 55 -6.38 -16.30 -6.26
C ASN A 55 -6.20 -15.98 -4.76
N HIS A 56 -7.15 -16.42 -3.94
CA HIS A 56 -7.13 -16.25 -2.48
C HIS A 56 -7.01 -14.79 -2.01
N VAL A 57 -7.53 -13.84 -2.81
CA VAL A 57 -7.53 -12.40 -2.52
C VAL A 57 -8.76 -12.03 -1.69
N ILE A 58 -8.56 -11.19 -0.68
CA ILE A 58 -9.62 -10.65 0.18
C ILE A 58 -9.71 -9.14 -0.03
N ILE A 59 -10.88 -8.63 -0.42
CA ILE A 59 -11.15 -7.20 -0.64
C ILE A 59 -12.35 -6.80 0.22
N TYR A 60 -12.12 -5.87 1.15
CA TYR A 60 -13.15 -5.35 2.04
C TYR A 60 -14.02 -4.28 1.38
N GLU A 61 -15.19 -4.05 1.98
CA GLU A 61 -16.17 -3.04 1.58
C GLU A 61 -15.57 -1.63 1.42
N GLY A 62 -16.17 -0.83 0.53
CA GLY A 62 -15.76 0.56 0.25
C GLY A 62 -14.42 0.73 -0.49
N THR A 63 -13.73 -0.37 -0.82
CA THR A 63 -12.46 -0.33 -1.56
C THR A 63 -12.67 0.17 -3.00
N TYR A 64 -11.74 1.01 -3.48
CA TYR A 64 -11.63 1.39 -4.89
C TYR A 64 -10.35 0.83 -5.50
N ILE A 65 -10.45 0.21 -6.68
CA ILE A 65 -9.32 -0.28 -7.47
C ILE A 65 -9.39 0.31 -8.88
N GLY A 66 -8.39 1.13 -9.21
CA GLY A 66 -8.25 1.81 -10.49
C GLY A 66 -7.94 0.88 -11.66
N LYS A 67 -8.04 1.41 -12.88
CA LYS A 67 -7.88 0.63 -14.12
C LYS A 67 -6.49 0.03 -14.28
N ASN A 68 -6.41 -1.12 -14.93
CA ASN A 68 -5.17 -1.85 -15.27
C ASN A 68 -4.31 -2.25 -14.04
N CYS A 69 -4.92 -2.43 -12.86
CA CYS A 69 -4.21 -2.92 -11.68
C CYS A 69 -4.05 -4.44 -11.69
N LEU A 70 -3.01 -4.95 -11.02
CA LEU A 70 -2.83 -6.37 -10.73
C LEU A 70 -2.83 -6.57 -9.21
N ILE A 71 -3.78 -7.37 -8.72
CA ILE A 71 -3.85 -7.81 -7.33
C ILE A 71 -3.45 -9.29 -7.32
N ASP A 72 -2.25 -9.55 -6.84
CA ASP A 72 -1.58 -10.85 -6.92
C ASP A 72 -2.11 -11.85 -5.86
N ASP A 73 -1.65 -13.10 -5.92
CA ASP A 73 -2.16 -14.18 -5.05
C ASP A 73 -2.01 -13.86 -3.55
N LYS A 74 -3.03 -14.23 -2.76
CA LYS A 74 -3.07 -14.09 -1.28
C LYS A 74 -3.01 -12.65 -0.75
N VAL A 75 -3.30 -11.65 -1.57
CA VAL A 75 -3.37 -10.24 -1.12
C VAL A 75 -4.61 -9.95 -0.27
N ARG A 76 -4.47 -9.12 0.77
CA ARG A 76 -5.59 -8.48 1.50
C ARG A 76 -5.64 -6.99 1.19
N ILE A 77 -6.82 -6.45 0.92
CA ILE A 77 -7.09 -5.00 0.83
C ILE A 77 -8.20 -4.63 1.81
N GLY A 78 -7.85 -3.81 2.80
CA GLY A 78 -8.73 -3.37 3.89
C GLY A 78 -9.78 -2.31 3.52
N TYR A 79 -10.63 -2.02 4.50
CA TYR A 79 -11.83 -1.21 4.39
C TYR A 79 -11.57 0.23 3.90
N ASN A 80 -12.37 0.73 2.95
CA ASN A 80 -12.21 2.07 2.35
C ASN A 80 -10.82 2.39 1.76
N SER A 81 -10.00 1.39 1.42
CA SER A 81 -8.69 1.64 0.80
C SER A 81 -8.84 2.02 -0.69
N TYR A 82 -7.97 2.90 -1.17
CA TYR A 82 -8.02 3.47 -2.52
C TYR A 82 -6.73 3.16 -3.28
N ILE A 83 -6.81 2.27 -4.26
CA ILE A 83 -5.69 1.86 -5.11
C ILE A 83 -5.84 2.53 -6.48
N SER A 84 -4.96 3.47 -6.82
CA SER A 84 -5.01 4.19 -8.11
C SER A 84 -4.55 3.30 -9.28
N ALA A 85 -4.66 3.82 -10.51
CA ALA A 85 -4.49 3.02 -11.73
C ALA A 85 -3.05 2.53 -11.98
N ARG A 86 -2.95 1.39 -12.69
CA ARG A 86 -1.69 0.73 -13.09
C ARG A 86 -0.79 0.34 -11.92
N THR A 87 -1.37 0.13 -10.74
CA THR A 87 -0.67 -0.28 -9.52
C THR A 87 -0.75 -1.80 -9.34
N ARG A 88 0.34 -2.39 -8.84
CA ARG A 88 0.45 -3.81 -8.53
C ARG A 88 0.58 -4.00 -7.02
N ILE A 89 -0.31 -4.78 -6.43
CA ILE A 89 -0.10 -5.34 -5.09
C ILE A 89 0.40 -6.77 -5.31
N THR A 90 1.62 -7.08 -4.86
CA THR A 90 2.30 -8.36 -5.12
C THR A 90 1.94 -9.43 -4.09
N HIS A 91 2.31 -10.69 -4.38
CA HIS A 91 2.00 -11.87 -3.56
C HIS A 91 2.06 -11.62 -2.05
N GLY A 92 0.97 -11.96 -1.35
CA GLY A 92 0.89 -11.83 0.11
C GLY A 92 0.90 -10.40 0.66
N GLY A 93 0.81 -9.37 -0.18
CA GLY A 93 0.73 -7.98 0.25
C GLY A 93 -0.49 -7.74 1.16
N TYR A 94 -0.25 -7.16 2.33
CA TYR A 94 -1.26 -6.92 3.35
C TYR A 94 -1.50 -5.42 3.47
N ILE A 95 -2.57 -4.95 2.82
CA ILE A 95 -3.00 -3.55 2.90
C ILE A 95 -4.10 -3.48 3.97
N CYS A 96 -3.87 -2.69 5.01
CA CYS A 96 -4.87 -2.43 6.05
C CYS A 96 -5.93 -1.42 5.57
N ASP A 97 -6.64 -0.78 6.49
CA ASP A 97 -7.83 0.01 6.18
C ASP A 97 -7.47 1.48 5.87
N ARG A 98 -8.28 2.13 5.02
CA ARG A 98 -8.21 3.57 4.68
C ARG A 98 -6.89 3.99 3.99
N VAL A 99 -6.10 3.03 3.50
CA VAL A 99 -4.82 3.26 2.82
C VAL A 99 -5.06 3.85 1.43
N LYS A 100 -4.29 4.87 1.04
CA LYS A 100 -4.33 5.49 -0.29
C LYS A 100 -3.04 5.22 -1.03
N ILE A 101 -3.12 4.60 -2.21
CA ILE A 101 -1.95 4.25 -3.04
C ILE A 101 -2.08 4.94 -4.40
N GLY A 102 -1.03 5.67 -4.78
CA GLY A 102 -0.91 6.36 -6.06
C GLY A 102 -0.82 5.44 -7.27
N ASN A 103 -0.68 6.04 -8.44
CA ASN A 103 -0.62 5.35 -9.72
C ASN A 103 0.78 4.76 -9.97
N ASN A 104 0.86 3.70 -10.78
CA ASN A 104 2.12 3.06 -11.18
C ASN A 104 2.96 2.51 -10.01
N CYS A 105 2.32 2.14 -8.89
CA CYS A 105 3.04 1.68 -7.70
C CYS A 105 3.22 0.15 -7.72
N VAL A 106 4.22 -0.33 -6.97
CA VAL A 106 4.44 -1.77 -6.72
C VAL A 106 4.56 -1.96 -5.21
N ILE A 107 3.60 -2.67 -4.62
CA ILE A 107 3.43 -2.74 -3.16
C ILE A 107 3.45 -4.20 -2.72
N ALA A 108 4.32 -4.50 -1.75
CA ALA A 108 4.43 -5.75 -1.02
C ALA A 108 4.49 -5.46 0.49
N GLY A 109 4.63 -6.52 1.29
CA GLY A 109 4.80 -6.39 2.74
C GLY A 109 3.50 -5.97 3.43
N PHE A 110 3.65 -5.26 4.56
CA PHE A 110 2.55 -4.84 5.43
C PHE A 110 2.41 -3.31 5.45
N ILE A 111 1.21 -2.82 5.20
CA ILE A 111 0.89 -1.39 5.15
C ILE A 111 -0.20 -1.09 6.18
N CYS A 112 0.15 -0.43 7.29
CA CYS A 112 -0.79 -0.08 8.36
C CYS A 112 -1.90 0.89 7.91
N ASP A 113 -2.87 1.10 8.79
CA ASP A 113 -4.05 1.93 8.53
C ASP A 113 -3.70 3.37 8.09
N ALA A 114 -4.57 3.96 7.27
CA ALA A 114 -4.54 5.37 6.85
C ALA A 114 -3.31 5.87 6.06
N VAL A 115 -2.29 5.02 5.84
CA VAL A 115 -1.07 5.35 5.08
C VAL A 115 -1.38 5.95 3.70
N GLU A 116 -0.63 6.98 3.31
CA GLU A 116 -0.69 7.60 1.99
C GLU A 116 0.62 7.37 1.22
N ILE A 117 0.52 6.83 0.00
CA ILE A 117 1.65 6.49 -0.87
C ILE A 117 1.51 7.23 -2.21
N GLY A 118 2.52 8.02 -2.57
CA GLY A 118 2.60 8.79 -3.81
C GLY A 118 2.71 7.93 -5.08
N ASN A 119 2.76 8.58 -6.24
CA ASN A 119 2.81 7.92 -7.55
C ASN A 119 4.20 7.36 -7.86
N ASN A 120 4.28 6.32 -8.71
CA ASN A 120 5.52 5.69 -9.18
C ASN A 120 6.39 5.12 -8.05
N THR A 121 5.78 4.79 -6.90
CA THR A 121 6.48 4.40 -5.68
C THR A 121 6.47 2.88 -5.50
N THR A 122 7.60 2.34 -5.07
CA THR A 122 7.75 0.91 -4.75
C THR A 122 7.88 0.74 -3.25
N VAL A 123 7.09 -0.13 -2.65
CA VAL A 123 7.21 -0.51 -1.23
C VAL A 123 7.36 -2.02 -1.15
N MET A 124 8.51 -2.47 -0.63
CA MET A 124 8.82 -3.88 -0.37
C MET A 124 9.09 -4.16 1.12
N GLY A 125 8.85 -3.15 1.96
CA GLY A 125 9.05 -3.19 3.40
C GLY A 125 7.73 -3.16 4.17
N THR A 126 7.81 -2.73 5.42
CA THR A 126 6.68 -2.66 6.36
C THR A 126 6.50 -1.22 6.83
N LEU A 127 5.27 -0.71 6.72
CA LEU A 127 4.87 0.62 7.18
C LEU A 127 3.98 0.45 8.42
N LEU A 128 4.34 1.11 9.53
CA LEU A 128 3.78 0.90 10.86
C LEU A 128 3.45 2.23 11.55
N HIS A 129 2.41 2.22 12.37
CA HIS A 129 2.21 3.24 13.42
C HIS A 129 3.30 3.12 14.49
N GLU A 130 3.51 4.19 15.26
CA GLU A 130 4.42 4.18 16.41
C GLU A 130 3.62 4.18 17.72
N TYR A 131 3.95 3.25 18.61
CA TYR A 131 3.40 3.19 19.96
C TYR A 131 4.32 3.96 20.91
N THR A 132 4.13 5.28 20.95
CA THR A 132 5.03 6.21 21.67
C THR A 132 4.89 6.15 23.19
N ASN A 133 3.73 5.73 23.71
CA ASN A 133 3.44 5.71 25.14
C ASN A 133 2.87 4.35 25.59
N PRO A 134 3.63 3.53 26.34
CA PRO A 134 3.18 2.23 26.83
C PRO A 134 2.32 2.31 28.11
N LEU A 135 2.03 3.51 28.63
CA LEU A 135 1.26 3.73 29.86
C LEU A 135 -0.21 4.09 29.63
N VAL A 136 -0.65 4.14 28.36
CA VAL A 136 -2.04 4.38 27.98
C VAL A 136 -2.62 3.15 27.29
N ASP A 137 -3.93 2.97 27.39
CA ASP A 137 -4.63 1.90 26.68
C ASP A 137 -4.47 2.02 25.16
N TRP A 138 -4.72 0.92 24.45
CA TRP A 138 -4.59 0.81 22.99
C TRP A 138 -5.32 1.92 22.20
N TRP A 139 -6.40 2.46 22.74
CA TRP A 139 -7.20 3.53 22.12
C TRP A 139 -6.81 4.96 22.55
N GLY A 140 -5.78 5.10 23.38
CA GLY A 140 -5.29 6.38 23.94
C GLY A 140 -3.97 6.87 23.35
N VAL A 141 -3.44 6.21 22.31
CA VAL A 141 -2.21 6.61 21.60
C VAL A 141 -2.56 7.33 20.29
N ASP A 142 -1.87 8.43 19.98
CA ASP A 142 -1.91 9.05 18.65
C ASP A 142 -1.17 8.17 17.63
N GLU A 143 -1.90 7.29 16.96
CA GLU A 143 -1.40 6.41 15.89
C GLU A 143 -1.31 7.13 14.53
N GLU A 144 -0.47 8.17 14.40
CA GLU A 144 -0.25 8.78 13.08
C GLU A 144 0.44 7.81 12.10
N SER A 145 -0.14 7.70 10.89
CA SER A 145 0.32 6.80 9.84
C SER A 145 1.49 7.37 9.01
N PRO A 146 2.47 6.55 8.58
CA PRO A 146 3.49 6.96 7.62
C PRO A 146 2.93 7.56 6.33
N LYS A 147 3.63 8.58 5.80
CA LYS A 147 3.35 9.18 4.47
C LYS A 147 4.55 9.00 3.55
N ILE A 148 4.36 8.41 2.38
CA ILE A 148 5.42 8.08 1.43
C ILE A 148 5.25 8.91 0.16
N GLY A 149 6.26 9.70 -0.19
CA GLY A 149 6.29 10.53 -1.40
C GLY A 149 6.29 9.74 -2.70
N SER A 150 6.26 10.49 -3.82
CA SER A 150 6.25 9.95 -5.17
C SER A 150 7.66 9.63 -5.67
N ASN A 151 7.76 8.63 -6.55
CA ASN A 151 9.01 8.11 -7.12
C ASN A 151 9.97 7.58 -6.04
N THR A 152 9.44 7.10 -4.92
CA THR A 152 10.22 6.61 -3.77
C THR A 152 10.32 5.09 -3.80
N ILE A 153 11.38 4.53 -3.23
CA ILE A 153 11.58 3.10 -3.08
C ILE A 153 11.83 2.80 -1.60
N ILE A 154 10.96 2.01 -1.00
CA ILE A 154 11.16 1.38 0.31
C ILE A 154 11.64 -0.06 0.05
N GLY A 155 12.90 -0.33 0.37
CA GLY A 155 13.56 -1.60 0.12
C GLY A 155 12.99 -2.78 0.91
N TYR A 156 13.41 -3.99 0.53
CA TYR A 156 12.89 -5.24 1.10
C TYR A 156 13.18 -5.32 2.61
N ASP A 157 12.19 -5.66 3.43
CA ASP A 157 12.29 -5.72 4.91
C ASP A 157 12.69 -4.38 5.59
N ALA A 158 12.73 -3.26 4.87
CA ALA A 158 12.84 -1.94 5.51
C ALA A 158 11.58 -1.64 6.34
N LYS A 159 11.74 -0.91 7.45
CA LYS A 159 10.67 -0.62 8.41
C LYS A 159 10.55 0.89 8.57
N ILE A 160 9.38 1.43 8.23
CA ILE A 160 9.04 2.86 8.36
C ILE A 160 8.00 2.95 9.48
N ILE A 161 8.31 3.68 10.54
CA ILE A 161 7.56 3.62 11.81
C ILE A 161 7.16 5.04 12.23
N GLY A 162 5.88 5.21 12.57
CA GLY A 162 5.28 6.45 13.09
C GLY A 162 4.72 7.38 12.02
N GLY A 163 4.21 8.54 12.46
CA GLY A 163 3.63 9.61 11.64
C GLY A 163 4.61 10.35 10.73
N ILE A 164 5.67 9.66 10.29
CA ILE A 164 6.78 10.26 9.57
C ILE A 164 6.49 10.37 8.07
N THR A 165 6.98 11.46 7.48
CA THR A 165 6.97 11.70 6.05
C THR A 165 8.30 11.30 5.43
N ILE A 166 8.25 10.37 4.49
CA ILE A 166 9.32 10.07 3.55
C ILE A 166 9.08 10.92 2.29
N GLY A 167 9.99 11.83 1.96
CA GLY A 167 9.84 12.72 0.82
C GLY A 167 9.85 12.04 -0.56
N ASP A 168 9.67 12.84 -1.60
CA ASP A 168 9.74 12.38 -2.99
C ASP A 168 11.16 12.00 -3.39
N ASN A 169 11.28 11.02 -4.29
CA ASN A 169 12.58 10.56 -4.79
C ASN A 169 13.50 10.14 -3.64
N VAL A 170 13.02 9.28 -2.74
CA VAL A 170 13.84 8.69 -1.66
C VAL A 170 14.12 7.23 -1.97
N TYR A 171 15.30 6.75 -1.62
CA TYR A 171 15.61 5.31 -1.58
C TYR A 171 15.95 4.89 -0.15
N VAL A 172 15.09 4.08 0.45
CA VAL A 172 15.37 3.41 1.73
C VAL A 172 15.91 2.02 1.42
N ALA A 173 17.13 1.70 1.84
CA ALA A 173 17.74 0.41 1.56
C ALA A 173 17.06 -0.74 2.32
N SER A 174 17.16 -1.96 1.80
CA SER A 174 16.66 -3.16 2.47
C SER A 174 17.15 -3.30 3.92
N GLY A 175 16.28 -3.78 4.81
CA GLY A 175 16.56 -3.93 6.25
C GLY A 175 16.78 -2.63 7.03
N THR A 176 16.56 -1.46 6.41
CA THR A 176 16.72 -0.15 7.08
C THR A 176 15.53 0.15 7.99
N ILE A 177 15.79 0.66 9.19
CA ILE A 177 14.78 1.19 10.11
C ILE A 177 14.79 2.72 10.01
N VAL A 178 13.59 3.30 9.82
CA VAL A 178 13.35 4.74 9.74
C VAL A 178 12.24 5.12 10.71
N THR A 179 12.56 6.03 11.63
CA THR A 179 11.67 6.55 12.68
C THR A 179 11.67 8.09 12.70
N LYS A 180 12.16 8.73 11.64
CA LYS A 180 12.28 10.18 11.50
C LYS A 180 11.93 10.60 10.07
N ASN A 181 11.41 11.83 9.93
CA ASN A 181 11.14 12.44 8.63
C ASN A 181 12.38 12.41 7.72
N VAL A 182 12.20 12.02 6.46
CA VAL A 182 13.28 11.92 5.46
C VAL A 182 13.05 12.94 4.36
N PRO A 183 13.96 13.91 4.14
CA PRO A 183 13.80 14.89 3.07
C PRO A 183 13.92 14.25 1.69
N SER A 184 13.20 14.81 0.71
CA SER A 184 13.23 14.40 -0.70
C SER A 184 14.66 14.37 -1.28
N LYS A 185 14.91 13.48 -2.25
CA LYS A 185 16.24 13.26 -2.90
C LYS A 185 17.31 12.72 -1.93
N SER A 186 16.92 11.77 -1.08
CA SER A 186 17.79 11.15 -0.07
C SER A 186 17.90 9.64 -0.22
N VAL A 187 19.05 9.10 0.19
CA VAL A 187 19.25 7.67 0.42
C VAL A 187 19.32 7.42 1.93
N VAL A 188 18.61 6.42 2.43
CA VAL A 188 18.60 6.03 3.85
C VAL A 188 19.10 4.60 4.01
N ILE A 189 19.99 4.38 4.97
CA ILE A 189 20.55 3.05 5.29
C ILE A 189 20.60 2.79 6.80
N GLY A 190 20.56 1.53 7.21
CA GLY A 190 20.78 1.11 8.61
C GLY A 190 19.69 1.62 9.55
N ASN A 191 20.04 2.38 10.58
CA ASN A 191 19.07 3.06 11.44
C ASN A 191 19.17 4.57 11.20
N ASN A 192 18.18 5.15 10.51
CA ASN A 192 18.04 6.58 10.23
C ASN A 192 19.28 7.30 9.63
N LYS A 193 20.24 6.59 8.98
CA LYS A 193 21.40 7.26 8.34
C LYS A 193 20.99 7.81 6.97
N VAL A 194 20.67 9.09 6.93
CA VAL A 194 20.21 9.82 5.72
C VAL A 194 21.40 10.48 5.02
N TYR A 195 21.49 10.29 3.70
CA TYR A 195 22.48 10.90 2.81
C TYR A 195 21.77 11.62 1.66
N SER A 196 22.24 12.79 1.25
CA SER A 196 21.77 13.41 0.01
C SER A 196 22.18 12.58 -1.21
N PHE A 197 21.36 12.56 -2.27
CA PHE A 197 21.74 12.03 -3.58
C PHE A 197 23.07 12.59 -4.13
N LYS A 198 23.47 13.81 -3.72
CA LYS A 198 24.78 14.38 -4.10
C LYS A 198 25.97 13.71 -3.42
N GLN A 199 25.75 13.13 -2.24
CA GLN A 199 26.78 12.49 -1.41
C GLN A 199 26.86 10.98 -1.63
N TRP A 200 25.85 10.38 -2.27
CA TRP A 200 25.80 8.95 -2.49
C TRP A 200 26.82 8.49 -3.54
N LYS A 201 27.73 7.57 -3.14
CA LYS A 201 28.79 7.02 -4.01
C LYS A 201 28.52 5.57 -4.49
N GLY A 202 27.41 4.96 -4.07
CA GLY A 202 27.14 3.54 -4.33
C GLY A 202 26.68 3.25 -5.76
N LYS A 203 27.55 2.61 -6.55
CA LYS A 203 27.36 2.30 -7.99
C LYS A 203 25.97 1.75 -8.36
N LYS A 204 25.42 0.82 -7.58
CA LYS A 204 24.12 0.15 -7.87
C LYS A 204 22.94 1.13 -8.02
N LEU A 205 22.92 2.22 -7.24
CA LEU A 205 21.84 3.21 -7.25
C LEU A 205 22.09 4.38 -8.20
N GLN A 206 23.33 4.56 -8.67
CA GLN A 206 23.70 5.72 -9.48
C GLN A 206 22.91 5.78 -10.80
N SER A 207 22.59 4.63 -11.39
CA SER A 207 21.74 4.54 -12.59
C SER A 207 20.33 5.11 -12.34
N TRP A 208 19.70 4.75 -11.22
CA TRP A 208 18.36 5.25 -10.84
C TRP A 208 18.39 6.75 -10.49
N ILE A 209 19.37 7.19 -9.70
CA ILE A 209 19.59 8.62 -9.40
C ILE A 209 19.81 9.43 -10.71
N ASN A 210 20.52 8.87 -11.68
CA ASN A 210 20.75 9.54 -12.96
C ASN A 210 19.47 9.62 -13.81
N LYS A 211 18.63 8.55 -13.85
CA LYS A 211 17.31 8.62 -14.50
C LYS A 211 16.44 9.74 -13.92
N MET A 212 16.44 9.92 -12.59
CA MET A 212 15.70 11.02 -11.93
C MET A 212 16.24 12.42 -12.26
N LYS A 213 17.54 12.56 -12.57
CA LYS A 213 18.11 13.83 -13.06
C LYS A 213 17.69 14.11 -14.50
N ILE A 214 17.57 13.07 -15.34
CA ILE A 214 17.18 13.18 -16.75
C ILE A 214 15.71 13.60 -16.87
N ILE A 215 14.81 13.09 -16.03
CA ILE A 215 13.38 13.46 -15.99
C ILE A 215 13.14 14.95 -15.62
N LYS A 216 14.20 15.72 -15.32
CA LYS A 216 14.16 17.16 -15.02
C LYS A 216 14.87 18.05 -16.06
N LYS A 217 15.19 17.49 -17.22
CA LYS A 217 15.58 18.21 -18.43
C LYS A 217 14.51 18.01 -19.51
#